data_AF-A0A8H3BMM8-F1
#
_entry.id   AF-A0A8H3BMM8-F1
#
_cell.length_a   1.000
_cell.length_b   1.000
_cell.length_c   1.000
_cell.angle_alpha   90.00
_cell.angle_beta   90.00
_cell.angle_gamma   90.00
#
_symmetry.space_group_name_H-M   'P 1'
#
loop_
_entity.id
_entity.type
_entity.pdbx_description
1 polymer ?
#
loop_
_entity_poly.entity_id
_entity_poly.type
_entity_poly.pdbx_seq_one_letter_code
_entity_poly.pdbx_strand_id
1 'polypeptide(L)'
;MAQPTETKSLHIQITKKTGIVEFNPSKELIVQHVGVNGKKTQKLSTGLKNVLYAEILPGNIVKIATLARQKKSHRLVIIEGEIREPDTTESAQVWVDELMNLAYGDVPPRRRFKVFVNPAGGQGKGIQLFEKKVKPILLAAHGEVDTVITKYSKHALELAQECALDFDALLTVSGDGLVFEVLNGFRKRPDAAEAFSLPVCPIPAGSGNALSISLLGPKDGPDVAVAALNAIKGRRMPYDLCSFTQDGETSVSFLSQAIGLMADLDLGTENMRWMGDARFIAGFLRGVASNKPCAMTLSIKVANRDKAKMVETLQEFKAGPKLATNATSVPEHTENTIAPRYAEDDVNTPGWFTFDKPVLYVYSGTMTYVSRDLMAFPVALPSDGMVDITVQELVPRPLMVKMISGGETGEQFWLPTIAQTQSHTPPSNLIMPPKSTAAEKKPASTAGKAPAKAPDSAKKTAAKATASGAADGEKKKRKKTRKETYSSYIYKVLKQVHPDTGISNKAMAILNSFVNDIFERIAEEASRLASYSKKSTISSREIQTSVRLILPGELSKHAISEGTKSVTKFSAGAGGK
;
A
#
# COMPACT_ATOMS: atom_id res chain seq x y z
N MET A 1 30.98 16.39 10.33
CA MET A 1 30.42 16.93 11.60
C MET A 1 30.54 15.86 12.66
N ALA A 2 31.20 16.18 13.78
CA ALA A 2 31.34 15.26 14.91
C ALA A 2 29.96 14.81 15.39
N GLN A 3 29.77 13.51 15.65
CA GLN A 3 28.56 13.02 16.29
C GLN A 3 28.49 13.64 17.70
N PRO A 4 27.32 14.09 18.18
CA PRO A 4 27.19 14.51 19.57
C PRO A 4 27.58 13.32 20.45
N THR A 5 28.61 13.46 21.28
CA THR A 5 29.10 12.39 22.15
C THR A 5 28.32 12.30 23.47
N GLU A 6 27.40 13.25 23.71
CA GLU A 6 26.70 13.40 24.98
C GLU A 6 25.21 13.69 24.76
N THR A 7 24.36 13.17 25.65
CA THR A 7 22.91 13.45 25.67
C THR A 7 22.67 14.90 26.11
N LYS A 8 21.84 15.63 25.37
CA LYS A 8 21.48 17.01 25.69
C LYS A 8 20.08 17.06 26.26
N SER A 9 19.93 17.69 27.42
CA SER A 9 18.67 17.77 28.16
C SER A 9 18.19 19.20 28.28
N LEU A 10 16.87 19.37 28.26
CA LEU A 10 16.17 20.64 28.51
C LEU A 10 15.10 20.40 29.57
N HIS A 11 15.16 21.18 30.65
CA HIS A 11 14.25 21.10 31.78
C HIS A 11 13.05 22.01 31.54
N ILE A 12 11.86 21.39 31.53
CA ILE A 12 10.63 22.10 31.24
C ILE A 12 9.51 21.68 32.18
N GLN A 13 8.55 22.56 32.41
CA GLN A 13 7.32 22.22 33.07
C GLN A 13 6.24 21.92 32.02
N ILE A 14 5.90 20.63 31.88
CA ILE A 14 4.83 20.17 31.00
C ILE A 14 3.55 20.12 31.83
N THR A 15 2.61 21.04 31.60
CA THR A 15 1.40 21.20 32.42
C THR A 15 1.72 21.43 33.90
N LYS A 16 1.23 20.57 34.82
CA LYS A 16 1.51 20.63 36.27
C LYS A 16 2.62 19.68 36.72
N LYS A 17 3.42 19.15 35.80
CA LYS A 17 4.47 18.16 36.10
C LYS A 17 5.82 18.64 35.60
N THR A 18 6.86 18.39 36.39
CA THR A 18 8.23 18.55 35.93
C THR A 18 8.51 17.56 34.81
N GLY A 19 9.01 18.06 33.70
CA GLY A 19 9.38 17.31 32.51
C GLY A 19 10.85 17.53 32.16
N ILE A 20 11.43 16.54 31.50
CA ILE A 20 12.75 16.69 30.87
C ILE A 20 12.59 16.21 29.44
N VAL A 21 13.05 17.03 28.50
CA VAL A 21 13.15 16.69 27.09
C VAL A 21 14.61 16.49 26.76
N GLU A 22 14.95 15.34 26.19
CA GLU A 22 16.34 14.95 25.95
C GLU A 22 16.48 14.52 24.50
N PHE A 23 17.62 14.84 23.86
CA PHE A 23 18.04 14.12 22.65
C PHE A 23 19.44 13.56 22.80
N ASN A 24 19.69 12.43 22.15
CA ASN A 24 20.88 11.61 22.38
C ASN A 24 21.71 11.34 21.11
N PRO A 25 22.95 10.81 21.26
CA PRO A 25 23.81 10.43 20.13
C PRO A 25 23.17 9.44 19.16
N SER A 26 22.26 8.60 19.65
CA SER A 26 21.45 7.66 18.85
C SER A 26 20.37 8.34 18.00
N LYS A 27 20.30 9.68 18.00
CA LYS A 27 19.34 10.51 17.26
C LYS A 27 17.89 10.21 17.62
N GLU A 28 17.60 10.08 18.90
CA GLU A 28 16.23 10.06 19.43
C GLU A 28 15.91 11.31 20.25
N LEU A 29 14.67 11.79 20.17
CA LEU A 29 14.04 12.74 21.08
C LEU A 29 13.21 11.95 22.10
N ILE A 30 13.49 12.16 23.38
CA ILE A 30 12.83 11.49 24.51
C ILE A 30 12.16 12.55 25.39
N VAL A 31 10.90 12.33 25.75
CA VAL A 31 10.17 13.19 26.70
C VAL A 31 9.85 12.37 27.94
N GLN A 32 10.24 12.88 29.10
CA GLN A 32 10.08 12.20 30.39
C GLN A 32 9.36 13.12 31.37
N HIS A 33 8.50 12.54 32.22
CA HIS A 33 7.98 13.21 33.41
C HIS A 33 8.78 12.77 34.62
N VAL A 34 9.13 13.72 35.48
CA VAL A 34 9.83 13.46 36.74
C VAL A 34 8.78 13.44 37.87
N GLY A 35 8.68 12.30 38.55
CA GLY A 35 7.82 12.17 39.73
C GLY A 35 8.40 12.88 40.95
N VAL A 36 7.57 13.09 41.98
CA VAL A 36 7.98 13.74 43.25
C VAL A 36 9.14 12.99 43.94
N ASN A 37 9.27 11.69 43.69
CA ASN A 37 10.38 10.84 44.16
C ASN A 37 11.61 10.83 43.24
N GLY A 38 11.70 11.76 42.28
CA GLY A 38 12.77 11.80 41.27
C GLY A 38 12.67 10.73 40.18
N LYS A 39 11.69 9.82 40.24
CA LYS A 39 11.56 8.75 39.24
C LYS A 39 11.14 9.32 37.89
N LYS A 40 11.99 9.15 36.87
CA LYS A 40 11.67 9.52 35.49
C LYS A 40 10.76 8.48 34.85
N THR A 41 9.71 8.95 34.18
CA THR A 41 8.77 8.12 33.40
C THR A 41 8.72 8.60 31.97
N GLN A 42 9.19 7.78 31.04
CA GLN A 42 9.15 8.08 29.61
C GLN A 42 7.70 8.18 29.10
N LYS A 43 7.40 9.27 28.39
CA LYS A 43 6.10 9.55 27.77
C LYS A 43 6.14 9.47 26.25
N LEU A 44 7.30 9.78 25.67
CA LEU A 44 7.54 9.71 24.24
C LEU A 44 9.00 9.31 23.99
N SER A 45 9.23 8.47 22.99
CA SER A 45 10.50 8.43 22.25
C SER A 45 10.17 8.42 20.76
N THR A 46 10.93 9.19 19.99
CA THR A 46 10.82 9.26 18.54
C THR A 46 12.16 9.65 17.92
N GLY A 47 12.46 9.21 16.70
CA GLY A 47 13.71 9.61 16.03
C GLY A 47 13.73 11.10 15.73
N LEU A 48 14.91 11.73 15.75
CA LEU A 48 15.08 13.16 15.47
C LEU A 48 14.56 13.56 14.08
N LYS A 49 14.63 12.67 13.10
CA LYS A 49 14.04 12.89 11.77
C LYS A 49 12.54 13.20 11.83
N ASN A 50 11.82 12.73 12.85
CA ASN A 50 10.39 12.94 13.01
C ASN A 50 10.03 14.29 13.64
N VAL A 51 11.01 15.04 14.18
CA VAL A 51 10.80 16.39 14.73
C VAL A 51 10.51 17.35 13.59
N LEU A 52 9.31 17.89 13.53
CA LEU A 52 8.85 18.76 12.46
C LEU A 52 9.38 20.18 12.64
N TYR A 53 9.30 20.70 13.85
CA TYR A 53 9.80 22.03 14.20
C TYR A 53 9.94 22.17 15.72
N ALA A 54 10.85 23.02 16.17
CA ALA A 54 11.02 23.41 17.56
C ALA A 54 11.29 24.91 17.65
N GLU A 55 10.68 25.57 18.62
CA GLU A 55 10.79 27.02 18.82
C GLU A 55 10.53 27.42 20.27
N ILE A 56 11.00 28.61 20.64
CA ILE A 56 10.66 29.26 21.89
C ILE A 56 9.60 30.32 21.61
N LEU A 57 8.47 30.20 22.29
CA LEU A 57 7.35 31.13 22.24
C LEU A 57 7.44 32.16 23.38
N PRO A 58 6.71 33.29 23.28
CA PRO A 58 6.59 34.26 24.37
C PRO A 58 6.20 33.59 25.70
N GLY A 59 6.78 34.07 26.80
CA GLY A 59 6.56 33.49 28.13
C GLY A 59 7.48 32.30 28.47
N ASN A 60 8.64 32.19 27.82
CA ASN A 60 9.62 31.12 28.04
C ASN A 60 9.04 29.72 27.82
N ILE A 61 8.18 29.56 26.81
CA ILE A 61 7.57 28.27 26.49
C ILE A 61 8.31 27.65 25.31
N VAL A 62 8.92 26.48 25.50
CA VAL A 62 9.40 25.70 24.36
C VAL A 62 8.24 24.93 23.75
N LYS A 63 8.14 24.95 22.42
CA LYS A 63 7.19 24.17 21.64
C LYS A 63 7.95 23.27 20.68
N ILE A 64 7.64 21.98 20.71
CA ILE A 64 8.23 20.97 19.83
C ILE A 64 7.11 20.19 19.15
N ALA A 65 7.03 20.31 17.83
CA ALA A 65 6.16 19.50 16.99
C ALA A 65 6.93 18.27 16.48
N THR A 66 6.36 17.07 16.65
CA THR A 66 7.01 15.84 16.21
C THR A 66 5.99 14.76 15.82
N LEU A 67 6.41 13.81 14.99
CA LEU A 67 5.63 12.62 14.70
C LEU A 67 5.97 11.48 15.65
N ALA A 68 4.93 10.84 16.20
CA ALA A 68 5.07 9.68 17.07
C ALA A 68 4.31 8.49 16.50
N ARG A 69 4.93 7.31 16.48
CA ARG A 69 4.28 6.09 16.00
C ARG A 69 3.25 5.60 17.02
N GLN A 70 2.00 5.45 16.58
CA GLN A 70 0.92 4.88 17.38
C GLN A 70 0.29 3.69 16.64
N LYS A 71 0.51 2.48 17.17
CA LYS A 71 0.09 1.22 16.53
C LYS A 71 0.69 1.08 15.12
N LYS A 72 -0.13 1.32 14.09
CA LYS A 72 0.21 1.11 12.67
C LYS A 72 0.56 2.40 11.92
N SER A 73 0.30 3.59 12.47
CA SER A 73 0.55 4.87 11.80
C SER A 73 1.16 5.91 12.74
N HIS A 74 1.74 6.95 12.18
CA HIS A 74 2.23 8.09 12.94
C HIS A 74 1.12 9.11 13.17
N ARG A 75 1.26 9.88 14.25
CA ARG A 75 0.43 11.04 14.56
C ARG A 75 1.30 12.24 14.90
N LEU A 76 0.77 13.42 14.64
CA LEU A 76 1.32 14.67 15.16
C LEU A 76 1.20 14.70 16.69
N VAL A 77 2.29 15.06 17.35
CA VAL A 77 2.38 15.31 18.78
C VAL A 77 3.01 16.67 18.96
N ILE A 78 2.35 17.52 19.76
CA ILE A 78 2.87 18.82 20.18
C ILE A 78 3.28 18.69 21.64
N ILE A 79 4.51 19.05 21.94
CA ILE A 79 5.06 19.15 23.30
C ILE A 79 5.21 20.63 23.58
N GLU A 80 4.58 21.11 24.64
CA GLU A 80 4.70 22.48 25.11
C GLU A 80 5.05 22.45 26.61
N GLY A 81 6.01 23.26 27.01
CA GLY A 81 6.38 23.42 28.41
C GLY A 81 7.17 24.69 28.67
N GLU A 82 6.98 25.24 29.87
CA GLU A 82 7.71 26.40 30.36
C GLU A 82 9.15 25.99 30.72
N ILE A 83 10.15 26.73 30.26
CA ILE A 83 11.57 26.49 30.57
C ILE A 83 11.79 26.72 32.07
N ARG A 84 12.54 25.82 32.70
CA ARG A 84 12.82 25.85 34.15
C ARG A 84 14.31 25.71 34.41
N GLU A 85 14.73 26.22 35.56
CA GLU A 85 16.10 26.02 36.06
C GLU A 85 16.48 24.52 36.06
N PRO A 86 17.74 24.18 35.70
CA PRO A 86 18.87 25.10 35.50
C PRO A 86 18.93 25.77 34.12
N ASP A 87 17.98 25.50 33.21
CA ASP A 87 17.99 26.05 31.86
C ASP A 87 17.45 27.49 31.81
N THR A 88 18.12 28.34 31.03
CA THR A 88 17.67 29.70 30.70
C THR A 88 17.06 29.73 29.29
N THR A 89 16.43 30.84 28.92
CA THR A 89 15.90 31.02 27.57
C THR A 89 17.02 30.96 26.52
N GLU A 90 18.21 31.48 26.83
CA GLU A 90 19.38 31.44 25.96
C GLU A 90 19.93 30.01 25.81
N SER A 91 20.08 29.26 26.92
CA SER A 91 20.54 27.87 26.83
C SER A 91 19.53 26.97 26.10
N ALA A 92 18.23 27.23 26.31
CA ALA A 92 17.16 26.56 25.59
C ALA A 92 17.19 26.88 24.09
N GLN A 93 17.52 28.12 23.69
CA GLN A 93 17.61 28.49 22.28
C GLN A 93 18.74 27.73 21.59
N VAL A 94 19.92 27.65 22.22
CA VAL A 94 21.04 26.83 21.72
C VAL A 94 20.64 25.37 21.58
N TRP A 95 19.90 24.83 22.55
CA TRP A 95 19.39 23.46 22.51
C TRP A 95 18.40 23.25 21.35
N VAL A 96 17.49 24.20 21.11
CA VAL A 96 16.51 24.17 20.01
C VAL A 96 17.22 24.23 18.65
N ASP A 97 18.19 25.13 18.49
CA ASP A 97 18.93 25.28 17.24
C ASP A 97 19.68 23.99 16.89
N GLU A 98 20.29 23.35 17.88
CA GLU A 98 20.95 22.07 17.69
C GLU A 98 19.99 20.93 17.38
N LEU A 99 18.85 20.85 18.08
CA LEU A 99 17.79 19.90 17.77
C LEU A 99 17.35 20.06 16.31
N MET A 100 17.12 21.29 15.87
CA MET A 100 16.68 21.60 14.50
C MET A 100 17.75 21.22 13.47
N ASN A 101 19.01 21.56 13.72
CA ASN A 101 20.15 21.18 12.88
C ASN A 101 20.26 19.65 12.74
N LEU A 102 20.11 18.89 13.82
CA LEU A 102 20.14 17.43 13.78
C LEU A 102 18.89 16.82 13.14
N ALA A 103 17.73 17.44 13.31
CA ALA A 103 16.47 16.96 12.79
C ALA A 103 16.34 17.13 11.27
N TYR A 104 16.90 18.22 10.71
CA TYR A 104 16.82 18.56 9.30
C TYR A 104 18.09 18.23 8.50
N GLY A 105 19.26 18.29 9.14
CA GLY A 105 20.54 18.10 8.46
C GLY A 105 20.78 19.18 7.40
N ASP A 106 20.92 18.75 6.16
CA ASP A 106 21.13 19.57 4.96
C ASP A 106 19.84 20.12 4.33
N VAL A 107 18.67 19.69 4.82
CA VAL A 107 17.38 20.07 4.22
C VAL A 107 16.85 21.37 4.85
N PRO A 108 16.48 22.40 4.08
CA PRO A 108 15.90 23.61 4.64
C PRO A 108 14.51 23.35 5.25
N PRO A 109 14.18 23.95 6.41
CA PRO A 109 12.81 23.94 6.94
C PRO A 109 11.91 24.92 6.17
N ARG A 110 10.61 24.96 6.53
CA ARG A 110 9.63 25.94 6.01
C ARG A 110 9.40 25.88 4.49
N ARG A 111 9.27 24.67 3.96
CA ARG A 111 9.02 24.44 2.53
C ARG A 111 7.64 24.96 2.07
N ARG A 112 7.57 25.37 0.81
CA ARG A 112 6.34 25.76 0.10
C ARG A 112 5.78 24.59 -0.70
N PHE A 113 4.50 24.30 -0.50
CA PHE A 113 3.83 23.14 -1.09
C PHE A 113 2.65 23.57 -1.95
N LYS A 114 2.65 23.14 -3.22
CA LYS A 114 1.42 23.07 -4.01
C LYS A 114 0.74 21.73 -3.73
N VAL A 115 -0.55 21.71 -3.47
CA VAL A 115 -1.27 20.48 -3.11
C VAL A 115 -2.49 20.30 -3.99
N PHE A 116 -2.52 19.20 -4.75
CA PHE A 116 -3.72 18.76 -5.46
C PHE A 116 -4.42 17.67 -4.68
N VAL A 117 -5.69 17.90 -4.34
CA VAL A 117 -6.49 16.97 -3.53
C VAL A 117 -7.65 16.43 -4.37
N ASN A 118 -7.69 15.11 -4.52
CA ASN A 118 -8.83 14.45 -5.16
C ASN A 118 -9.90 14.12 -4.09
N PRO A 119 -11.11 14.71 -4.15
CA PRO A 119 -12.17 14.43 -3.18
C PRO A 119 -12.63 12.97 -3.19
N ALA A 120 -12.59 12.31 -4.35
CA ALA A 120 -12.96 10.91 -4.50
C ALA A 120 -11.87 9.94 -4.01
N GLY A 121 -10.69 10.45 -3.64
CA GLY A 121 -9.62 9.64 -3.06
C GLY A 121 -10.09 8.91 -1.79
N GLY A 122 -9.73 7.63 -1.65
CA GLY A 122 -9.79 6.92 -0.37
C GLY A 122 -11.20 6.67 0.12
N GLN A 123 -12.00 5.97 -0.69
CA GLN A 123 -13.43 5.76 -0.44
C GLN A 123 -14.18 7.10 -0.18
N GLY A 124 -13.79 8.17 -0.88
CA GLY A 124 -14.40 9.50 -0.76
C GLY A 124 -13.96 10.32 0.47
N LYS A 125 -12.79 10.02 1.05
CA LYS A 125 -12.27 10.68 2.27
C LYS A 125 -11.03 11.56 2.01
N GLY A 126 -10.65 11.81 0.75
CA GLY A 126 -9.43 12.53 0.38
C GLY A 126 -9.29 13.89 1.06
N ILE A 127 -10.32 14.75 0.97
CA ILE A 127 -10.35 16.07 1.64
C ILE A 127 -10.21 15.92 3.16
N GLN A 128 -11.01 15.04 3.76
CA GLN A 128 -10.98 14.85 5.21
C GLN A 128 -9.62 14.36 5.70
N LEU A 129 -8.98 13.45 4.95
CA LEU A 129 -7.65 12.94 5.25
C LEU A 129 -6.59 14.04 5.16
N PHE A 130 -6.68 14.89 4.13
CA PHE A 130 -5.80 16.05 3.98
C PHE A 130 -5.96 17.02 5.15
N GLU A 131 -7.17 17.53 5.37
CA GLU A 131 -7.45 18.57 6.37
C GLU A 131 -7.20 18.10 7.81
N LYS A 132 -7.50 16.83 8.14
CA LYS A 132 -7.37 16.33 9.52
C LYS A 132 -6.00 15.74 9.85
N LYS A 133 -5.19 15.36 8.87
CA LYS A 133 -3.90 14.68 9.12
C LYS A 133 -2.73 15.33 8.42
N VAL A 134 -2.80 15.51 7.10
CA VAL A 134 -1.65 15.92 6.29
C VAL A 134 -1.36 17.40 6.49
N LYS A 135 -2.35 18.27 6.28
CA LYS A 135 -2.20 19.72 6.39
C LYS A 135 -1.72 20.16 7.78
N PRO A 136 -2.24 19.63 8.91
CA PRO A 136 -1.69 19.95 10.24
C PRO A 136 -0.20 19.59 10.40
N ILE A 137 0.26 18.51 9.76
CA ILE A 137 1.67 18.10 9.81
C ILE A 137 2.54 19.08 9.02
N LEU A 138 2.11 19.48 7.82
CA LEU A 138 2.81 20.48 7.00
C LEU A 138 2.90 21.83 7.73
N LEU A 139 1.79 22.30 8.31
CA LEU A 139 1.75 23.56 9.07
C LEU A 139 2.58 23.49 10.36
N ALA A 140 2.64 22.35 11.03
CA ALA A 140 3.47 22.16 12.22
C ALA A 140 4.98 22.17 11.90
N ALA A 141 5.36 21.96 10.63
CA ALA A 141 6.71 22.15 10.13
C ALA A 141 6.95 23.58 9.59
N HIS A 142 6.02 24.52 9.86
CA HIS A 142 6.01 25.88 9.32
C HIS A 142 6.02 25.92 7.78
N GLY A 143 5.43 24.92 7.13
CA GLY A 143 5.30 24.88 5.67
C GLY A 143 4.18 25.78 5.15
N GLU A 144 4.41 26.42 4.01
CA GLU A 144 3.38 27.16 3.28
C GLU A 144 2.60 26.21 2.39
N VAL A 145 1.26 26.29 2.41
CA VAL A 145 0.40 25.29 1.77
C VAL A 145 -0.63 25.97 0.87
N ASP A 146 -0.41 25.89 -0.44
CA ASP A 146 -1.37 26.27 -1.47
C ASP A 146 -2.12 25.02 -1.94
N THR A 147 -3.43 24.97 -1.71
CA THR A 147 -4.25 23.78 -1.99
C THR A 147 -5.28 24.03 -3.08
N VAL A 148 -5.40 23.08 -4.01
CA VAL A 148 -6.46 23.02 -5.03
C VAL A 148 -7.19 21.69 -4.93
N ILE A 149 -8.53 21.74 -4.86
CA ILE A 149 -9.38 20.55 -4.90
C ILE A 149 -9.73 20.24 -6.36
N THR A 150 -9.49 19.01 -6.79
CA THR A 150 -9.84 18.61 -8.16
C THR A 150 -11.33 18.34 -8.31
N LYS A 151 -11.89 18.64 -9.50
CA LYS A 151 -13.34 18.63 -9.72
C LYS A 151 -13.82 17.46 -10.58
N TYR A 152 -13.02 17.03 -11.56
CA TYR A 152 -13.33 15.96 -12.50
C TYR A 152 -12.06 15.23 -12.93
N SER A 153 -12.21 14.12 -13.67
CA SER A 153 -11.08 13.35 -14.21
C SER A 153 -10.31 14.19 -15.23
N LYS A 154 -8.97 14.16 -15.20
CA LYS A 154 -8.06 15.00 -16.00
C LYS A 154 -7.97 16.47 -15.57
N HIS A 155 -8.70 16.90 -14.54
CA HIS A 155 -8.55 18.27 -14.01
C HIS A 155 -7.15 18.52 -13.44
N ALA A 156 -6.47 17.52 -12.87
CA ALA A 156 -5.10 17.73 -12.37
C ALA A 156 -4.08 17.88 -13.51
N LEU A 157 -4.36 17.30 -14.67
CA LEU A 157 -3.56 17.48 -15.88
C LEU A 157 -3.67 18.91 -16.41
N GLU A 158 -4.86 19.50 -16.37
CA GLU A 158 -5.09 20.91 -16.72
C GLU A 158 -4.41 21.82 -15.71
N LEU A 159 -4.61 21.57 -14.41
CA LEU A 159 -3.97 22.35 -13.35
C LEU A 159 -2.44 22.27 -13.40
N ALA A 160 -1.86 21.12 -13.73
CA ALA A 160 -0.41 20.96 -13.84
C ALA A 160 0.17 21.73 -15.05
N GLN A 161 -0.59 21.89 -16.13
CA GLN A 161 -0.17 22.71 -17.28
C GLN A 161 -0.05 24.20 -16.92
N GLU A 162 -0.87 24.68 -16.00
CA GLU A 162 -0.93 26.10 -15.61
C GLU A 162 -0.25 26.37 -14.25
N CYS A 163 0.22 25.33 -13.57
CA CYS A 163 0.78 25.45 -12.22
C CYS A 163 2.03 26.34 -12.20
N ALA A 164 2.12 27.27 -11.25
CA ALA A 164 3.38 27.93 -10.96
C ALA A 164 4.40 26.90 -10.44
N LEU A 165 5.67 27.07 -10.80
CA LEU A 165 6.74 26.11 -10.51
C LEU A 165 7.62 26.55 -9.31
N ASP A 166 7.32 27.69 -8.68
CA ASP A 166 8.06 28.24 -7.55
C ASP A 166 7.72 27.56 -6.22
N PHE A 167 7.47 26.26 -6.21
CA PHE A 167 7.22 25.47 -5.00
C PHE A 167 8.40 24.54 -4.72
N ASP A 168 8.58 24.14 -3.46
CA ASP A 168 9.59 23.14 -3.11
C ASP A 168 9.14 21.72 -3.48
N ALA A 169 7.83 21.48 -3.48
CA ALA A 169 7.21 20.22 -3.94
C ALA A 169 5.73 20.38 -4.30
N LEU A 170 5.27 19.56 -5.25
CA LEU A 170 3.86 19.35 -5.57
C LEU A 170 3.37 18.05 -4.91
N LEU A 171 2.39 18.15 -4.01
CA LEU A 171 1.80 17.01 -3.31
C LEU A 171 0.51 16.57 -3.99
N THR A 172 0.39 15.26 -4.25
CA THR A 172 -0.83 14.66 -4.78
C THR A 172 -1.54 13.85 -3.69
N VAL A 173 -2.70 14.31 -3.22
CA VAL A 173 -3.50 13.60 -2.22
C VAL A 173 -4.56 12.74 -2.93
N SER A 174 -4.13 11.56 -3.38
CA SER A 174 -4.97 10.57 -4.07
C SER A 174 -4.23 9.22 -4.15
N GLY A 175 -4.55 8.39 -5.14
CA GLY A 175 -3.70 7.30 -5.60
C GLY A 175 -2.85 7.68 -6.81
N ASP A 176 -2.27 6.68 -7.45
CA ASP A 176 -1.31 6.78 -8.55
C ASP A 176 -1.85 7.55 -9.77
N GLY A 177 -3.16 7.50 -10.02
CA GLY A 177 -3.79 8.20 -11.14
C GLY A 177 -3.67 9.73 -11.08
N LEU A 178 -3.61 10.33 -9.88
CA LEU A 178 -3.43 11.78 -9.78
C LEU A 178 -1.99 12.20 -10.10
N VAL A 179 -1.01 11.37 -9.74
CA VAL A 179 0.39 11.55 -10.15
C VAL A 179 0.52 11.44 -11.67
N PHE A 180 -0.17 10.46 -12.26
CA PHE A 180 -0.20 10.27 -13.71
C PHE A 180 -0.74 11.51 -14.44
N GLU A 181 -1.85 12.09 -13.97
CA GLU A 181 -2.39 13.33 -14.52
C GLU A 181 -1.40 14.50 -14.42
N VAL A 182 -0.74 14.67 -13.26
CA VAL A 182 0.26 15.74 -13.05
C VAL A 182 1.43 15.62 -14.02
N LEU A 183 2.05 14.45 -14.12
CA LEU A 183 3.22 14.25 -14.98
C LEU A 183 2.89 14.44 -16.47
N ASN A 184 1.71 14.00 -16.91
CA ASN A 184 1.27 14.25 -18.28
C ASN A 184 0.86 15.71 -18.52
N GLY A 185 0.43 16.43 -17.47
CA GLY A 185 0.24 17.88 -17.53
C GLY A 185 1.57 18.61 -17.70
N PHE A 186 2.59 18.28 -16.90
CA PHE A 186 3.95 18.83 -17.06
C PHE A 186 4.50 18.61 -18.47
N ARG A 187 4.32 17.41 -19.02
CA ARG A 187 4.73 17.07 -20.39
C ARG A 187 4.10 17.98 -21.46
N LYS A 188 2.92 18.52 -21.23
CA LYS A 188 2.18 19.36 -22.20
C LYS A 188 2.59 20.83 -22.14
N ARG A 189 3.42 21.21 -21.18
CA ARG A 189 3.87 22.59 -21.02
C ARG A 189 4.98 22.96 -22.00
N PRO A 190 5.11 24.23 -22.39
CA PRO A 190 6.25 24.70 -23.18
C PRO A 190 7.59 24.63 -22.41
N ASP A 191 7.56 24.73 -21.08
CA ASP A 191 8.67 24.66 -20.13
C ASP A 191 8.75 23.30 -19.41
N ALA A 192 8.42 22.21 -20.12
CA ALA A 192 8.27 20.88 -19.52
C ALA A 192 9.51 20.41 -18.71
N ALA A 193 10.74 20.71 -19.14
CA ALA A 193 11.95 20.34 -18.41
C ALA A 193 12.02 20.99 -17.01
N GLU A 194 11.62 22.26 -16.91
CA GLU A 194 11.52 22.96 -15.63
C GLU A 194 10.41 22.35 -14.77
N ALA A 195 9.25 22.07 -15.38
CA ALA A 195 8.13 21.45 -14.68
C ALA A 195 8.47 20.06 -14.11
N PHE A 196 9.20 19.22 -14.85
CA PHE A 196 9.68 17.92 -14.37
C PHE A 196 10.72 18.02 -13.24
N SER A 197 11.33 19.20 -13.07
CA SER A 197 12.27 19.45 -11.98
C SER A 197 11.58 19.78 -10.66
N LEU A 198 10.27 20.08 -10.67
CA LEU A 198 9.45 20.23 -9.47
C LEU A 198 9.17 18.85 -8.84
N PRO A 199 9.64 18.57 -7.60
CA PRO A 199 9.44 17.26 -6.99
C PRO A 199 7.95 16.94 -6.76
N VAL A 200 7.49 15.80 -7.26
CA VAL A 200 6.14 15.30 -7.02
C VAL A 200 6.13 14.32 -5.84
N CYS A 201 5.37 14.64 -4.80
CA CYS A 201 5.29 13.87 -3.56
C CYS A 201 3.90 13.21 -3.39
N PRO A 202 3.77 11.88 -3.52
CA PRO A 202 2.48 11.22 -3.33
C PRO A 202 2.09 11.18 -1.85
N ILE A 203 0.87 11.60 -1.55
CA ILE A 203 0.23 11.37 -0.26
C ILE A 203 -0.81 10.24 -0.45
N PRO A 204 -0.62 9.07 0.19
CA PRO A 204 -1.34 7.83 -0.12
C PRO A 204 -2.79 7.89 0.38
N ALA A 205 -3.65 8.51 -0.42
CA ALA A 205 -5.07 8.63 -0.15
C ALA A 205 -5.91 7.75 -1.08
N GLY A 206 -5.31 6.98 -2.00
CA GLY A 206 -6.00 6.06 -2.90
C GLY A 206 -6.07 4.62 -2.38
N SER A 207 -6.50 3.70 -3.24
CA SER A 207 -6.50 2.25 -2.96
C SER A 207 -5.16 1.59 -3.30
N GLY A 208 -4.55 1.93 -4.43
CA GLY A 208 -3.27 1.36 -4.89
C GLY A 208 -2.04 1.92 -4.16
N ASN A 209 -1.79 3.22 -4.33
CA ASN A 209 -0.67 3.96 -3.72
C ASN A 209 0.70 3.33 -3.97
N ALA A 210 0.87 2.72 -5.13
CA ALA A 210 2.06 1.94 -5.48
C ALA A 210 3.33 2.80 -5.43
N LEU A 211 3.26 4.06 -5.89
CA LEU A 211 4.38 5.01 -5.81
C LEU A 211 4.83 5.24 -4.37
N SER A 212 3.88 5.50 -3.46
CA SER A 212 4.19 5.75 -2.04
C SER A 212 4.80 4.51 -1.38
N ILE A 213 4.33 3.31 -1.75
CA ILE A 213 4.85 2.04 -1.25
C ILE A 213 6.25 1.75 -1.79
N SER A 214 6.51 2.02 -3.06
CA SER A 214 7.83 1.86 -3.66
C SER A 214 8.85 2.83 -3.06
N LEU A 215 8.45 4.07 -2.74
CA LEU A 215 9.33 5.08 -2.14
C LEU A 215 9.61 4.84 -0.64
N LEU A 216 8.58 4.47 0.13
CA LEU A 216 8.66 4.42 1.60
C LEU A 216 8.63 2.99 2.17
N GLY A 217 8.50 1.99 1.31
CA GLY A 217 8.35 0.57 1.65
C GLY A 217 6.92 0.19 2.08
N PRO A 218 6.59 -1.12 2.10
CA PRO A 218 5.24 -1.62 2.40
C PRO A 218 4.75 -1.30 3.82
N LYS A 219 5.69 -1.08 4.76
CA LYS A 219 5.36 -0.77 6.15
C LYS A 219 4.89 0.68 6.33
N ASP A 220 5.59 1.63 5.72
CA ASP A 220 5.39 3.06 5.97
C ASP A 220 4.73 3.78 4.77
N GLY A 221 4.77 3.20 3.57
CA GLY A 221 4.13 3.73 2.36
C GLY A 221 2.61 3.96 2.45
N PRO A 222 1.84 3.19 3.24
CA PRO A 222 0.43 3.51 3.49
C PRO A 222 0.20 4.64 4.53
N ASP A 223 1.24 5.12 5.21
CA ASP A 223 1.13 6.09 6.30
C ASP A 223 1.26 7.53 5.79
N VAL A 224 0.12 8.23 5.68
CA VAL A 224 0.09 9.62 5.21
C VAL A 224 0.95 10.58 6.04
N ALA A 225 1.21 10.27 7.32
CA ALA A 225 2.07 11.11 8.15
C ALA A 225 3.55 10.94 7.78
N VAL A 226 3.96 9.73 7.38
CA VAL A 226 5.31 9.49 6.86
C VAL A 226 5.45 10.07 5.47
N ALA A 227 4.42 9.99 4.63
CA ALA A 227 4.42 10.65 3.32
C ALA A 227 4.53 12.19 3.44
N ALA A 228 3.81 12.79 4.40
CA ALA A 228 3.95 14.22 4.71
C ALA A 228 5.36 14.56 5.24
N LEU A 229 5.93 13.72 6.10
CA LEU A 229 7.32 13.87 6.55
C LEU A 229 8.31 13.80 5.39
N ASN A 230 8.07 12.91 4.42
CA ASN A 230 8.87 12.81 3.21
C ASN A 230 8.74 14.06 2.33
N ALA A 231 7.58 14.71 2.27
CA ALA A 231 7.47 16.02 1.59
C ALA A 231 8.28 17.12 2.31
N ILE A 232 8.25 17.13 3.65
CA ILE A 232 8.94 18.14 4.47
C ILE A 232 10.46 17.96 4.42
N LYS A 233 10.94 16.72 4.52
CA LYS A 233 12.37 16.41 4.73
C LYS A 233 13.00 15.53 3.66
N GLY A 234 12.23 15.09 2.68
CA GLY A 234 12.74 14.28 1.58
C GLY A 234 13.74 15.07 0.74
N ARG A 235 14.73 14.35 0.22
CA ARG A 235 15.66 14.88 -0.78
C ARG A 235 15.09 14.63 -2.17
N ARG A 236 15.47 15.49 -3.12
CA ARG A 236 15.16 15.27 -4.53
C ARG A 236 15.79 13.94 -4.95
N MET A 237 15.02 13.12 -5.64
CA MET A 237 15.45 11.84 -6.16
C MET A 237 15.20 11.88 -7.67
N PRO A 238 16.23 11.73 -8.52
CA PRO A 238 16.00 11.56 -9.95
C PRO A 238 15.14 10.31 -10.17
N TYR A 239 14.23 10.41 -11.14
CA TYR A 239 13.29 9.34 -11.41
C TYR A 239 13.01 9.22 -12.91
N ASP A 240 13.12 8.00 -13.44
CA ASP A 240 12.90 7.72 -14.85
C ASP A 240 11.41 7.58 -15.18
N LEU A 241 11.02 8.22 -16.29
CA LEU A 241 9.69 8.10 -16.86
C LEU A 241 9.75 7.28 -18.16
N CYS A 242 8.76 6.41 -18.35
CA CYS A 242 8.55 5.72 -19.61
C CYS A 242 7.68 6.56 -20.53
N SER A 243 8.19 6.90 -21.72
CA SER A 243 7.35 7.38 -22.81
C SER A 243 6.63 6.20 -23.45
N PHE A 244 5.34 6.34 -23.74
CA PHE A 244 4.57 5.36 -24.49
C PHE A 244 3.70 6.06 -25.53
N THR A 245 3.65 5.50 -26.74
CA THR A 245 2.83 6.00 -27.84
C THR A 245 1.82 4.93 -28.24
N GLN A 246 0.57 5.34 -28.37
CA GLN A 246 -0.50 4.48 -28.85
C GLN A 246 -1.36 5.28 -29.81
N ASP A 247 -1.64 4.72 -30.99
CA ASP A 247 -2.47 5.37 -32.01
C ASP A 247 -2.01 6.81 -32.35
N GLY A 248 -0.70 7.04 -32.33
CA GLY A 248 -0.08 8.36 -32.58
C GLY A 248 -0.08 9.32 -31.38
N GLU A 249 -0.69 8.97 -30.25
CA GLU A 249 -0.66 9.78 -29.03
C GLU A 249 0.44 9.32 -28.07
N THR A 250 1.37 10.21 -27.74
CA THR A 250 2.43 9.95 -26.75
C THR A 250 2.04 10.47 -25.37
N SER A 251 2.24 9.64 -24.35
CA SER A 251 2.05 9.94 -22.94
C SER A 251 3.25 9.44 -22.12
N VAL A 252 3.35 9.88 -20.87
CA VAL A 252 4.37 9.39 -19.93
C VAL A 252 3.74 8.54 -18.83
N SER A 253 4.46 7.50 -18.43
CA SER A 253 4.11 6.63 -17.32
C SER A 253 5.27 6.55 -16.34
N PHE A 254 4.93 6.56 -15.05
CA PHE A 254 5.90 6.43 -13.96
C PHE A 254 5.82 5.10 -13.24
N LEU A 255 4.76 4.30 -13.42
CA LEU A 255 4.55 3.08 -12.63
C LEU A 255 4.70 1.82 -13.47
N SER A 256 3.70 1.53 -14.30
CA SER A 256 3.67 0.30 -15.08
C SER A 256 2.75 0.38 -16.29
N GLN A 257 2.98 -0.50 -17.27
CA GLN A 257 2.12 -0.72 -18.44
C GLN A 257 1.83 -2.22 -18.56
N ALA A 258 0.56 -2.57 -18.65
CA ALA A 258 0.12 -3.97 -18.68
C ALA A 258 -0.64 -4.27 -19.97
N ILE A 259 -0.42 -5.47 -20.52
CA ILE A 259 -1.12 -5.99 -21.71
C ILE A 259 -1.46 -7.45 -21.49
N GLY A 260 -2.62 -7.89 -21.99
CA GLY A 260 -3.12 -9.25 -21.80
C GLY A 260 -3.72 -9.42 -20.42
N LEU A 261 -3.49 -10.57 -19.78
CA LEU A 261 -4.15 -10.94 -18.52
C LEU A 261 -4.07 -9.85 -17.43
N MET A 262 -2.93 -9.17 -17.28
CA MET A 262 -2.77 -8.12 -16.26
C MET A 262 -3.62 -6.88 -16.55
N ALA A 263 -3.86 -6.53 -17.82
CA ALA A 263 -4.80 -5.46 -18.17
C ALA A 263 -6.26 -5.91 -18.02
N ASP A 264 -6.55 -7.15 -18.43
CA ASP A 264 -7.90 -7.72 -18.36
C ASP A 264 -8.40 -7.84 -16.92
N LEU A 265 -7.53 -8.16 -15.96
CA LEU A 265 -7.90 -8.20 -14.54
C LEU A 265 -8.13 -6.79 -13.98
N ASP A 266 -7.35 -5.80 -14.40
CA ASP A 266 -7.52 -4.43 -13.91
C ASP A 266 -8.88 -3.87 -14.35
N LEU A 267 -9.15 -3.95 -15.66
CA LEU A 267 -10.41 -3.50 -16.26
C LEU A 267 -11.60 -4.36 -15.84
N GLY A 268 -11.43 -5.68 -15.82
CA GLY A 268 -12.48 -6.65 -15.55
C GLY A 268 -12.91 -6.72 -14.09
N THR A 269 -12.20 -6.05 -13.19
CA THR A 269 -12.49 -6.03 -11.74
C THR A 269 -12.93 -4.66 -11.22
N GLU A 270 -13.13 -3.68 -12.10
CA GLU A 270 -13.55 -2.32 -11.74
C GLU A 270 -14.89 -2.28 -10.99
N ASN A 271 -15.85 -3.11 -11.40
CA ASN A 271 -17.13 -3.27 -10.70
C ASN A 271 -16.99 -3.95 -9.31
N MET A 272 -15.81 -4.48 -8.98
CA MET A 272 -15.49 -5.15 -7.71
C MET A 272 -14.62 -4.29 -6.79
N ARG A 273 -14.54 -2.96 -6.99
CA ARG A 273 -13.80 -2.04 -6.10
C ARG A 273 -14.17 -2.15 -4.62
N TRP A 274 -15.39 -2.62 -4.31
CA TRP A 274 -15.82 -2.90 -2.93
C TRP A 274 -14.98 -3.97 -2.22
N MET A 275 -14.30 -4.86 -2.96
CA MET A 275 -13.42 -5.90 -2.43
C MET A 275 -12.03 -5.37 -2.02
N GLY A 276 -11.70 -4.12 -2.35
CA GLY A 276 -10.35 -3.60 -2.21
C GLY A 276 -9.35 -4.42 -3.04
N ASP A 277 -8.16 -4.68 -2.48
CA ASP A 277 -7.05 -5.32 -3.19
C ASP A 277 -7.33 -6.78 -3.58
N ALA A 278 -8.24 -7.47 -2.87
CA ALA A 278 -8.63 -8.85 -3.18
C ALA A 278 -9.28 -9.00 -4.57
N ARG A 279 -9.79 -7.91 -5.16
CA ARG A 279 -10.37 -7.92 -6.52
C ARG A 279 -9.36 -8.36 -7.58
N PHE A 280 -8.09 -8.00 -7.41
CA PHE A 280 -7.04 -8.31 -8.39
C PHE A 280 -6.73 -9.81 -8.39
N ILE A 281 -6.68 -10.45 -7.21
CA ILE A 281 -6.53 -11.90 -7.08
C ILE A 281 -7.72 -12.63 -7.73
N ALA A 282 -8.95 -12.14 -7.51
CA ALA A 282 -10.14 -12.72 -8.14
C ALA A 282 -10.10 -12.60 -9.68
N GLY A 283 -9.68 -11.43 -10.19
CA GLY A 283 -9.47 -11.19 -11.62
C GLY A 283 -8.42 -12.12 -12.20
N PHE A 284 -7.28 -12.27 -11.51
CA PHE A 284 -6.22 -13.19 -11.91
C PHE A 284 -6.71 -14.65 -11.96
N LEU A 285 -7.42 -15.12 -10.94
CA LEU A 285 -7.98 -16.49 -10.90
C LEU A 285 -9.01 -16.73 -12.02
N ARG A 286 -9.84 -15.73 -12.34
CA ARG A 286 -10.74 -15.79 -13.51
C ARG A 286 -9.95 -15.91 -14.81
N GLY A 287 -8.88 -15.15 -14.93
CA GLY A 287 -7.93 -15.23 -16.04
C GLY A 287 -7.28 -16.61 -16.17
N VAL A 288 -6.78 -17.16 -15.07
CA VAL A 288 -6.23 -18.53 -14.96
C VAL A 288 -7.25 -19.58 -15.41
N ALA A 289 -8.51 -19.43 -15.05
CA ALA A 289 -9.56 -20.33 -15.52
C ALA A 289 -9.71 -20.28 -17.05
N SER A 290 -9.67 -19.08 -17.64
CA SER A 290 -9.74 -18.91 -19.09
C SER A 290 -8.48 -19.39 -19.84
N ASN A 291 -7.30 -19.15 -19.26
CA ASN A 291 -5.96 -19.43 -19.81
C ASN A 291 -5.83 -19.09 -21.30
N LYS A 292 -6.32 -17.92 -21.71
CA LYS A 292 -6.29 -17.48 -23.11
C LYS A 292 -5.00 -16.73 -23.39
N PRO A 293 -4.25 -17.06 -24.46
CA PRO A 293 -3.12 -16.26 -24.88
C PRO A 293 -3.59 -14.88 -25.35
N CYS A 294 -2.74 -13.88 -25.16
CA CYS A 294 -2.91 -12.56 -25.72
C CYS A 294 -2.27 -12.54 -27.12
N ALA A 295 -3.08 -12.23 -28.13
CA ALA A 295 -2.59 -12.10 -29.51
C ALA A 295 -1.78 -10.81 -29.63
N MET A 296 -0.45 -10.94 -29.72
CA MET A 296 0.48 -9.83 -29.90
C MET A 296 1.76 -10.31 -30.57
N THR A 297 2.47 -9.36 -31.19
CA THR A 297 3.90 -9.48 -31.51
C THR A 297 4.65 -8.58 -30.55
N LEU A 298 5.67 -9.12 -29.87
CA LEU A 298 6.44 -8.38 -28.87
C LEU A 298 7.90 -8.33 -29.28
N SER A 299 8.43 -7.13 -29.48
CA SER A 299 9.85 -6.91 -29.75
C SER A 299 10.44 -6.04 -28.64
N ILE A 300 11.60 -6.44 -28.12
CA ILE A 300 12.28 -5.80 -26.98
C ILE A 300 13.75 -5.57 -27.33
N LYS A 301 14.25 -4.35 -27.09
CA LYS A 301 15.68 -4.07 -27.12
C LYS A 301 16.31 -4.38 -25.77
N VAL A 302 16.86 -5.56 -25.62
CA VAL A 302 17.31 -6.08 -24.33
C VAL A 302 18.64 -5.43 -23.94
N ALA A 303 18.67 -4.75 -22.79
CA ALA A 303 19.89 -4.27 -22.16
C ALA A 303 20.50 -5.35 -21.25
N ASN A 304 19.65 -6.00 -20.43
CA ASN A 304 20.05 -7.09 -19.56
C ASN A 304 18.92 -8.14 -19.44
N ARG A 305 19.28 -9.42 -19.41
CA ARG A 305 18.36 -10.56 -19.18
C ARG A 305 18.89 -11.54 -18.13
N ASP A 306 20.06 -11.25 -17.57
CA ASP A 306 20.70 -12.07 -16.56
C ASP A 306 20.20 -11.63 -15.18
N LYS A 307 19.29 -12.44 -14.62
CA LYS A 307 18.65 -12.18 -13.33
C LYS A 307 19.67 -12.06 -12.19
N ALA A 308 20.80 -12.77 -12.24
CA ALA A 308 21.82 -12.68 -11.21
C ALA A 308 22.54 -11.32 -11.26
N LYS A 309 22.89 -10.86 -12.46
CA LYS A 309 23.49 -9.53 -12.66
C LYS A 309 22.54 -8.40 -12.26
N MET A 310 21.25 -8.51 -12.59
CA MET A 310 20.24 -7.52 -12.16
C MET A 310 20.21 -7.39 -10.63
N VAL A 311 20.33 -8.50 -9.90
CA VAL A 311 20.40 -8.50 -8.43
C VAL A 311 21.70 -7.90 -7.92
N GLU A 312 22.82 -8.20 -8.57
CA GLU A 312 24.13 -7.60 -8.25
C GLU A 312 24.09 -6.07 -8.38
N THR A 313 23.58 -5.56 -9.51
CA THR A 313 23.40 -4.11 -9.72
C THR A 313 22.50 -3.47 -8.66
N LEU A 314 21.43 -4.16 -8.25
CA LEU A 314 20.57 -3.69 -7.15
C LEU A 314 21.33 -3.63 -5.82
N GLN A 315 22.19 -4.62 -5.53
CA GLN A 315 22.99 -4.65 -4.31
C GLN A 315 24.02 -3.52 -4.31
N GLU A 316 24.67 -3.26 -5.45
CA GLU A 316 25.58 -2.12 -5.64
C GLU A 316 24.86 -0.79 -5.44
N PHE A 317 23.68 -0.61 -6.05
CA PHE A 317 22.85 0.58 -5.86
C PHE A 317 22.49 0.80 -4.38
N LYS A 318 22.13 -0.26 -3.66
CA LYS A 318 21.82 -0.21 -2.22
C LYS A 318 23.04 0.09 -1.35
N ALA A 319 24.22 -0.36 -1.75
CA ALA A 319 25.49 -0.14 -1.06
C ALA A 319 26.09 1.24 -1.36
N GLY A 320 25.75 1.80 -2.52
CA GLY A 320 26.24 3.09 -2.98
C GLY A 320 25.89 4.24 -2.04
N PRO A 321 26.66 5.36 -2.10
CA PRO A 321 26.33 6.55 -1.34
C PRO A 321 24.92 7.00 -1.74
N LYS A 322 24.04 7.18 -0.74
CA LYS A 322 22.69 7.70 -0.96
C LYS A 322 22.81 9.12 -1.52
N LEU A 323 22.78 9.25 -2.84
CA LEU A 323 23.01 10.50 -3.55
C LEU A 323 22.10 11.59 -2.98
N ALA A 324 22.70 12.58 -2.32
CA ALA A 324 22.18 13.92 -2.30
C ALA A 324 22.67 14.58 -3.59
N THR A 325 21.88 14.49 -4.66
CA THR A 325 22.12 15.38 -5.79
C THR A 325 21.66 16.76 -5.36
N ASN A 326 22.62 17.65 -5.09
CA ASN A 326 22.42 19.09 -4.98
C ASN A 326 22.00 19.70 -6.34
N ALA A 327 21.30 18.94 -7.20
CA ALA A 327 20.84 19.38 -8.50
C ALA A 327 19.64 20.31 -8.28
N THR A 328 19.95 21.55 -7.92
CA THR A 328 19.07 22.70 -8.05
C THR A 328 18.98 23.17 -9.50
N SER A 329 19.89 22.75 -10.38
CA SER A 329 19.87 23.11 -11.80
C SER A 329 19.20 22.04 -12.66
N VAL A 330 18.22 22.46 -13.45
CA VAL A 330 17.83 21.80 -14.69
C VAL A 330 19.11 21.72 -15.55
N PRO A 331 19.53 20.55 -16.05
CA PRO A 331 20.63 20.49 -17.01
C PRO A 331 20.36 21.47 -18.18
N GLU A 332 21.36 22.29 -18.56
CA GLU A 332 21.25 23.32 -19.62
C GLU A 332 20.75 22.77 -20.98
N HIS A 333 20.75 21.45 -21.16
CA HIS A 333 20.35 20.75 -22.39
C HIS A 333 19.26 19.69 -22.18
N THR A 334 18.39 19.86 -21.18
CA THR A 334 17.26 18.93 -21.03
C THR A 334 16.27 19.17 -22.17
N GLU A 335 16.12 18.21 -23.07
CA GLU A 335 15.10 18.30 -24.12
C GLU A 335 13.73 18.57 -23.48
N ASN A 336 13.03 19.61 -23.95
CA ASN A 336 11.68 19.95 -23.50
C ASN A 336 10.63 18.90 -23.88
N THR A 337 11.03 17.82 -24.53
CA THR A 337 10.13 16.77 -25.01
C THR A 337 10.61 15.41 -24.57
N ILE A 338 9.80 14.72 -23.75
CA ILE A 338 9.94 13.27 -23.53
C ILE A 338 9.36 12.58 -24.76
N ALA A 339 10.17 12.52 -25.83
CA ALA A 339 9.86 11.79 -27.05
C ALA A 339 10.18 10.29 -26.87
N PRO A 340 9.47 9.40 -27.58
CA PRO A 340 9.89 8.01 -27.68
C PRO A 340 11.32 7.95 -28.23
N ARG A 341 12.17 7.14 -27.60
CA ARG A 341 13.58 7.04 -27.97
C ARG A 341 13.82 6.33 -29.31
N TYR A 342 12.83 5.57 -29.75
CA TYR A 342 12.92 4.69 -30.90
C TYR A 342 11.64 4.79 -31.73
N ALA A 343 11.73 4.48 -33.02
CA ALA A 343 10.63 4.41 -33.97
C ALA A 343 10.23 2.95 -34.25
N GLU A 344 9.10 2.75 -34.94
CA GLU A 344 8.63 1.41 -35.34
C GLU A 344 9.65 0.65 -36.19
N ASP A 345 10.27 1.34 -37.14
CA ASP A 345 11.25 0.74 -38.05
C ASP A 345 12.54 0.29 -37.35
N ASP A 346 12.80 0.80 -36.14
CA ASP A 346 13.99 0.43 -35.36
C ASP A 346 13.99 -1.04 -34.94
N VAL A 347 12.85 -1.71 -34.91
CA VAL A 347 12.74 -3.14 -34.52
C VAL A 347 13.61 -4.04 -35.41
N ASN A 348 13.92 -3.60 -36.64
CA ASN A 348 14.77 -4.34 -37.57
C ASN A 348 16.28 -4.09 -37.37
N THR A 349 16.65 -3.22 -36.41
CA THR A 349 18.06 -2.89 -36.14
C THR A 349 18.71 -3.89 -35.16
N PRO A 350 20.05 -3.98 -35.11
CA PRO A 350 20.73 -4.87 -34.17
C PRO A 350 20.39 -4.61 -32.70
N GLY A 351 20.25 -5.69 -31.92
CA GLY A 351 19.97 -5.64 -30.47
C GLY A 351 18.50 -5.81 -30.10
N TRP A 352 17.60 -5.90 -31.09
CA TRP A 352 16.21 -6.23 -30.90
C TRP A 352 15.97 -7.74 -30.86
N PHE A 353 15.09 -8.16 -29.97
CA PHE A 353 14.65 -9.54 -29.82
C PHE A 353 13.13 -9.60 -29.92
N THR A 354 12.60 -10.42 -30.82
CA THR A 354 11.16 -10.67 -30.95
C THR A 354 10.79 -11.96 -30.25
N PHE A 355 9.81 -11.88 -29.35
CA PHE A 355 9.27 -13.02 -28.61
C PHE A 355 8.43 -13.89 -29.54
N ASP A 356 8.73 -15.19 -29.61
CA ASP A 356 8.18 -16.14 -30.58
C ASP A 356 7.16 -17.13 -29.99
N LYS A 357 6.98 -17.12 -28.66
CA LYS A 357 6.04 -18.01 -27.97
C LYS A 357 4.71 -17.32 -27.62
N PRO A 358 3.61 -18.07 -27.44
CA PRO A 358 2.35 -17.53 -26.96
C PRO A 358 2.50 -16.84 -25.60
N VAL A 359 2.14 -15.56 -25.54
CA VAL A 359 2.22 -14.72 -24.35
C VAL A 359 0.86 -14.68 -23.65
N LEU A 360 0.86 -14.80 -22.33
CA LEU A 360 -0.33 -14.59 -21.50
C LEU A 360 -0.50 -13.11 -21.12
N TYR A 361 0.59 -12.48 -20.71
CA TYR A 361 0.65 -11.04 -20.47
C TYR A 361 2.07 -10.51 -20.61
N VAL A 362 2.15 -9.21 -20.90
CA VAL A 362 3.36 -8.40 -20.77
C VAL A 362 3.09 -7.38 -19.69
N TYR A 363 4.05 -7.19 -18.81
CA TYR A 363 3.98 -6.17 -17.77
C TYR A 363 5.32 -5.46 -17.69
N SER A 364 5.33 -4.14 -17.86
CA SER A 364 6.53 -3.33 -17.72
C SER A 364 6.38 -2.30 -16.62
N GLY A 365 7.48 -1.84 -16.03
CA GLY A 365 7.46 -0.79 -15.02
C GLY A 365 8.84 -0.31 -14.60
N THR A 366 8.86 0.82 -13.91
CA THR A 366 10.07 1.49 -13.40
C THR A 366 10.16 1.50 -11.87
N MET A 367 9.21 0.82 -11.21
CA MET A 367 9.15 0.71 -9.75
C MET A 367 8.97 -0.72 -9.26
N THR A 368 9.42 -0.98 -8.04
CA THR A 368 9.34 -2.31 -7.43
C THR A 368 7.92 -2.81 -7.20
N TYR A 369 7.07 -1.99 -6.57
CA TYR A 369 5.69 -2.31 -6.28
C TYR A 369 4.75 -1.64 -7.27
N VAL A 370 3.77 -2.40 -7.75
CA VAL A 370 2.67 -1.92 -8.60
C VAL A 370 1.34 -1.90 -7.86
N SER A 371 1.28 -2.57 -6.71
CA SER A 371 0.21 -2.47 -5.72
C SER A 371 0.77 -2.85 -4.35
N ARG A 372 -0.05 -2.74 -3.31
CA ARG A 372 0.35 -3.12 -1.94
C ARG A 372 0.83 -4.56 -1.81
N ASP A 373 0.23 -5.46 -2.56
CA ASP A 373 0.42 -6.90 -2.43
C ASP A 373 1.16 -7.51 -3.63
N LEU A 374 1.73 -6.67 -4.51
CA LEU A 374 2.44 -7.13 -5.71
C LEU A 374 3.71 -6.30 -5.96
N MET A 375 4.86 -6.92 -5.66
CA MET A 375 6.19 -6.46 -6.07
C MET A 375 6.52 -7.05 -7.44
N ALA A 376 5.99 -6.47 -8.51
CA ALA A 376 6.14 -7.01 -9.86
C ALA A 376 7.58 -6.93 -10.39
N PHE A 377 8.38 -5.94 -9.94
CA PHE A 377 9.70 -5.64 -10.49
C PHE A 377 10.77 -5.52 -9.39
N PRO A 378 11.18 -6.62 -8.72
CA PRO A 378 12.01 -6.56 -7.51
C PRO A 378 13.41 -5.95 -7.68
N VAL A 379 13.86 -5.81 -8.93
CA VAL A 379 15.19 -5.28 -9.31
C VAL A 379 15.11 -3.94 -10.04
N ALA A 380 13.92 -3.34 -10.15
CA ALA A 380 13.76 -2.03 -10.75
C ALA A 380 14.50 -0.96 -9.93
N LEU A 381 15.25 -0.12 -10.64
CA LEU A 381 15.97 1.03 -10.09
C LEU A 381 15.30 2.32 -10.54
N PRO A 382 15.33 3.38 -9.71
CA PRO A 382 14.57 4.59 -10.00
C PRO A 382 15.16 5.46 -11.13
N SER A 383 16.45 5.33 -11.48
CA SER A 383 17.15 6.29 -12.34
C SER A 383 18.32 5.67 -13.14
N ASP A 384 18.17 4.42 -13.60
CA ASP A 384 19.19 3.70 -14.37
C ASP A 384 19.00 3.82 -15.90
N GLY A 385 18.00 4.57 -16.34
CA GLY A 385 17.59 4.74 -17.73
C GLY A 385 16.85 3.55 -18.33
N MET A 386 16.47 2.57 -17.50
CA MET A 386 15.89 1.29 -17.91
C MET A 386 14.41 1.17 -17.54
N VAL A 387 13.72 0.29 -18.25
CA VAL A 387 12.43 -0.25 -17.86
C VAL A 387 12.54 -1.76 -17.66
N ASP A 388 11.98 -2.26 -16.56
CA ASP A 388 11.84 -3.68 -16.33
C ASP A 388 10.63 -4.21 -17.10
N ILE A 389 10.82 -5.26 -17.88
CA ILE A 389 9.77 -5.90 -18.67
C ILE A 389 9.67 -7.36 -18.26
N THR A 390 8.49 -7.75 -17.80
CA THR A 390 8.09 -9.10 -17.44
C THR A 390 7.17 -9.67 -18.52
N VAL A 391 7.59 -10.77 -19.13
CA VAL A 391 6.81 -11.52 -20.11
C VAL A 391 6.44 -12.87 -19.52
N GLN A 392 5.13 -13.12 -19.39
CA GLN A 392 4.61 -14.40 -18.95
C GLN A 392 4.20 -15.23 -20.16
N GLU A 393 4.92 -16.32 -20.40
CA GLU A 393 4.51 -17.34 -21.38
C GLU A 393 3.19 -18.01 -20.95
N LEU A 394 2.47 -18.56 -21.93
CA LEU A 394 1.34 -19.42 -21.64
C LEU A 394 1.82 -20.69 -20.92
N VAL A 395 1.33 -20.93 -19.70
CA VAL A 395 1.73 -22.09 -18.89
C VAL A 395 0.51 -22.83 -18.32
N PRO A 396 0.65 -24.11 -17.90
CA PRO A 396 -0.43 -24.83 -17.24
C PRO A 396 -0.98 -24.10 -16.01
N ARG A 397 -2.31 -24.17 -15.83
CA ARG A 397 -3.03 -23.48 -14.74
C ARG A 397 -2.44 -23.67 -13.34
N PRO A 398 -1.99 -24.87 -12.92
CA PRO A 398 -1.40 -25.05 -11.60
C PRO A 398 -0.13 -24.21 -11.36
N LEU A 399 0.68 -23.97 -12.42
CA LEU A 399 1.85 -23.10 -12.32
C LEU A 399 1.43 -21.63 -12.18
N MET A 400 0.38 -21.20 -12.89
CA MET A 400 -0.14 -19.85 -12.72
C MET A 400 -0.68 -19.59 -11.30
N VAL A 401 -1.37 -20.57 -10.70
CA VAL A 401 -1.84 -20.45 -9.31
C VAL A 401 -0.67 -20.33 -8.33
N LYS A 402 0.44 -21.04 -8.58
CA LYS A 402 1.65 -20.92 -7.74
C LYS A 402 2.25 -19.52 -7.76
N MET A 403 2.13 -18.78 -8.87
CA MET A 403 2.64 -17.40 -8.99
C MET A 403 1.96 -16.40 -8.04
N ILE A 404 0.78 -16.73 -7.51
CA ILE A 404 0.12 -15.87 -6.51
C ILE A 404 0.91 -15.86 -5.20
N SER A 405 1.58 -16.97 -4.87
CA SER A 405 2.40 -17.06 -3.66
C SER A 405 3.74 -16.38 -3.88
N GLY A 406 4.11 -15.46 -2.98
CA GLY A 406 5.37 -14.71 -3.06
C GLY A 406 5.31 -13.49 -3.98
N GLY A 407 4.12 -13.13 -4.49
CA GLY A 407 3.91 -11.89 -5.26
C GLY A 407 4.25 -10.63 -4.46
N GLU A 408 4.01 -10.65 -3.15
CA GLU A 408 4.28 -9.56 -2.23
C GLU A 408 5.78 -9.39 -1.91
N THR A 409 6.57 -10.45 -2.09
CA THR A 409 8.03 -10.49 -1.88
C THR A 409 8.83 -10.45 -3.18
N GLY A 410 8.17 -10.54 -4.34
CA GLY A 410 8.82 -10.56 -5.64
C GLY A 410 9.41 -11.92 -6.03
N GLU A 411 9.04 -13.01 -5.35
CA GLU A 411 9.58 -14.36 -5.62
C GLU A 411 9.29 -14.87 -7.03
N GLN A 412 8.22 -14.36 -7.66
CA GLN A 412 7.88 -14.69 -9.05
C GLN A 412 9.01 -14.33 -10.04
N PHE A 413 9.90 -13.39 -9.68
CA PHE A 413 11.09 -13.08 -10.46
C PHE A 413 11.95 -14.31 -10.74
N TRP A 414 12.00 -15.30 -9.84
CA TRP A 414 12.84 -16.49 -10.00
C TRP A 414 12.16 -17.63 -10.75
N LEU A 415 10.88 -17.50 -11.09
CA LEU A 415 10.17 -18.55 -11.81
C LEU A 415 10.73 -18.69 -13.23
N PRO A 416 11.07 -19.92 -13.69
CA PRO A 416 11.56 -20.13 -15.06
C PRO A 416 10.56 -19.73 -16.14
N THR A 417 9.28 -19.71 -15.78
CA THR A 417 8.15 -19.36 -16.66
C THR A 417 7.98 -17.85 -16.85
N ILE A 418 8.76 -17.04 -16.13
CA ILE A 418 8.75 -15.58 -16.23
C ILE A 418 10.09 -15.16 -16.83
N ALA A 419 10.03 -14.58 -18.03
CA ALA A 419 11.15 -13.85 -18.59
C ALA A 419 11.08 -12.41 -18.07
N GLN A 420 12.09 -11.98 -17.32
CA GLN A 420 12.25 -10.57 -16.94
C GLN A 420 13.53 -10.02 -17.56
N THR A 421 13.41 -8.88 -18.24
CA THR A 421 14.48 -8.23 -18.96
C THR A 421 14.49 -6.73 -18.66
N GLN A 422 15.66 -6.13 -18.50
CA GLN A 422 15.83 -4.68 -18.52
C GLN A 422 16.00 -4.23 -19.96
N SER A 423 15.36 -3.13 -20.33
CA SER A 423 15.45 -2.50 -21.64
C SER A 423 15.76 -1.02 -21.47
N HIS A 424 16.65 -0.46 -22.29
CA HIS A 424 16.80 0.99 -22.36
C HIS A 424 15.47 1.60 -22.78
N THR A 425 15.01 2.62 -22.06
CA THR A 425 13.72 3.33 -22.24
C THR A 425 13.16 3.26 -23.68
N PRO A 426 11.91 2.82 -23.87
CA PRO A 426 11.50 2.07 -25.07
C PRO A 426 10.93 2.95 -26.21
N PRO A 427 10.70 2.39 -27.42
CA PRO A 427 9.52 2.67 -28.23
C PRO A 427 8.35 1.78 -27.81
N SER A 428 7.16 2.27 -28.08
CA SER A 428 5.95 1.48 -28.23
C SER A 428 5.72 1.15 -29.70
N ASN A 429 5.33 -0.10 -29.97
CA ASN A 429 4.22 -0.42 -30.86
C ASN A 429 3.67 -1.79 -30.46
N LEU A 430 2.48 -1.80 -29.84
CA LEU A 430 1.68 -3.01 -29.74
C LEU A 430 0.48 -2.83 -30.65
N ILE A 431 0.53 -3.53 -31.78
CA ILE A 431 -0.54 -3.55 -32.77
C ILE A 431 -1.71 -4.32 -32.15
N MET A 432 -2.79 -3.62 -31.79
CA MET A 432 -4.08 -4.23 -31.48
C MET A 432 -4.90 -4.34 -32.78
N PRO A 433 -5.47 -5.50 -33.13
CA PRO A 433 -6.42 -5.59 -34.24
C PRO A 433 -7.72 -4.85 -33.91
N PRO A 434 -8.44 -4.31 -34.90
CA PRO A 434 -9.69 -3.59 -34.69
C PRO A 434 -10.76 -4.50 -34.06
N LYS A 435 -11.60 -3.91 -33.19
CA LYS A 435 -12.71 -4.57 -32.49
C LYS A 435 -13.61 -5.32 -33.47
N SER A 436 -13.59 -6.66 -33.43
CA SER A 436 -14.63 -7.45 -34.08
C SER A 436 -15.93 -7.38 -33.25
N THR A 437 -17.01 -6.98 -33.91
CA THR A 437 -18.37 -6.90 -33.40
C THR A 437 -18.85 -8.26 -32.93
N ALA A 438 -19.30 -8.32 -31.67
CA ALA A 438 -19.91 -9.51 -31.08
C ALA A 438 -21.19 -9.90 -31.83
N ALA A 439 -21.18 -11.07 -32.48
CA ALA A 439 -22.38 -11.76 -32.91
C ALA A 439 -22.85 -12.69 -31.79
N GLU A 440 -24.09 -12.49 -31.35
CA GLU A 440 -24.83 -13.28 -30.36
C GLU A 440 -24.92 -14.76 -30.75
N LYS A 441 -24.74 -15.67 -29.79
CA LYS A 441 -25.48 -16.95 -29.76
C LYS A 441 -25.86 -17.35 -28.33
N LYS A 442 -27.17 -17.53 -28.15
CA LYS A 442 -27.89 -18.09 -26.99
C LYS A 442 -27.80 -19.64 -26.93
N PRO A 443 -28.20 -20.27 -25.81
CA PRO A 443 -27.67 -21.55 -25.34
C PRO A 443 -28.46 -22.78 -25.82
N ALA A 444 -27.83 -23.95 -25.74
CA ALA A 444 -28.50 -25.25 -25.87
C ALA A 444 -28.19 -26.15 -24.66
N SER A 445 -29.15 -27.01 -24.35
CA SER A 445 -29.42 -27.65 -23.06
C SER A 445 -29.31 -29.19 -23.11
N THR A 446 -29.00 -29.77 -21.94
CA THR A 446 -29.53 -31.02 -21.30
C THR A 446 -29.20 -32.45 -21.77
N ALA A 447 -29.09 -33.31 -20.72
CA ALA A 447 -29.25 -34.78 -20.58
C ALA A 447 -27.97 -35.64 -20.64
N GLY A 448 -27.69 -36.64 -19.79
CA GLY A 448 -28.37 -37.22 -18.61
C GLY A 448 -27.65 -38.50 -18.09
N LYS A 449 -27.57 -38.64 -16.75
CA LYS A 449 -27.50 -39.82 -15.81
C LYS A 449 -26.77 -41.17 -16.14
N ALA A 450 -25.74 -41.48 -15.32
CA ALA A 450 -25.56 -42.56 -14.28
C ALA A 450 -25.76 -44.08 -14.59
N PRO A 451 -25.42 -45.05 -13.69
CA PRO A 451 -24.25 -45.27 -12.78
C PRO A 451 -23.73 -46.76 -12.72
N ALA A 452 -22.62 -47.06 -12.03
CA ALA A 452 -22.35 -48.42 -11.49
C ALA A 452 -21.40 -48.45 -10.26
N LYS A 453 -21.64 -49.42 -9.36
CA LYS A 453 -21.15 -49.62 -7.97
C LYS A 453 -19.81 -50.38 -7.84
N ALA A 454 -19.24 -50.27 -6.62
CA ALA A 454 -18.11 -50.98 -6.02
C ALA A 454 -18.33 -52.49 -5.78
N PRO A 455 -17.32 -53.21 -5.20
CA PRO A 455 -17.43 -53.54 -3.77
C PRO A 455 -16.10 -53.52 -2.94
N ASP A 456 -16.30 -53.81 -1.65
CA ASP A 456 -15.57 -53.52 -0.40
C ASP A 456 -14.30 -54.32 0.01
N SER A 457 -13.73 -53.84 1.12
CA SER A 457 -13.03 -54.53 2.25
C SER A 457 -11.51 -54.29 2.33
N ALA A 458 -10.85 -54.06 3.49
CA ALA A 458 -11.16 -54.46 4.86
C ALA A 458 -10.59 -53.51 5.95
N LYS A 459 -11.24 -53.56 7.11
CA LYS A 459 -10.92 -52.96 8.42
C LYS A 459 -9.73 -53.69 9.09
N LYS A 460 -8.87 -52.96 9.83
CA LYS A 460 -8.21 -53.48 11.05
C LYS A 460 -7.91 -52.36 12.05
N THR A 461 -7.93 -52.78 13.30
CA THR A 461 -8.26 -52.08 14.55
C THR A 461 -7.07 -51.48 15.28
N ALA A 462 -7.39 -50.54 16.18
CA ALA A 462 -6.50 -49.84 17.09
C ALA A 462 -5.97 -50.72 18.25
N ALA A 463 -4.83 -50.32 18.83
CA ALA A 463 -4.43 -50.64 20.19
C ALA A 463 -3.83 -49.40 20.87
N LYS A 464 -4.17 -49.24 22.15
CA LYS A 464 -3.97 -48.11 23.07
C LYS A 464 -2.90 -48.50 24.09
N ALA A 465 -2.01 -47.58 24.47
CA ALA A 465 -1.23 -47.70 25.71
C ALA A 465 -1.13 -46.34 26.41
N THR A 466 -1.51 -46.35 27.68
CA THR A 466 -1.55 -45.28 28.68
C THR A 466 -0.31 -45.36 29.58
N ALA A 467 0.23 -44.23 30.04
CA ALA A 467 0.55 -44.00 31.47
C ALA A 467 1.08 -42.57 31.73
N SER A 468 0.67 -42.07 32.88
CA SER A 468 0.89 -40.78 33.53
C SER A 468 2.15 -40.75 34.40
N GLY A 469 2.68 -39.54 34.67
CA GLY A 469 3.57 -39.26 35.80
C GLY A 469 3.65 -37.75 36.07
N ALA A 470 3.19 -37.32 37.24
CA ALA A 470 3.08 -35.94 37.69
C ALA A 470 4.30 -35.51 38.54
N ALA A 471 4.60 -34.21 38.56
CA ALA A 471 5.25 -33.55 39.70
C ALA A 471 4.77 -32.09 39.79
N ASP A 472 4.39 -31.71 41.01
CA ASP A 472 3.63 -30.54 41.42
C ASP A 472 4.50 -29.29 41.58
N GLY A 473 3.89 -28.10 41.50
CA GLY A 473 4.56 -26.82 41.61
C GLY A 473 3.59 -25.65 41.43
N GLU A 474 2.99 -25.21 42.53
CA GLU A 474 2.05 -24.08 42.66
C GLU A 474 2.44 -22.82 41.86
N LYS A 475 1.60 -22.44 40.89
CA LYS A 475 1.55 -21.07 40.35
C LYS A 475 0.11 -20.58 40.25
N LYS A 476 -0.17 -19.49 40.98
CA LYS A 476 -1.41 -18.69 40.97
C LYS A 476 -2.04 -18.59 39.57
N LYS A 477 -3.23 -19.17 39.41
CA LYS A 477 -4.04 -19.11 38.17
C LYS A 477 -4.51 -17.67 37.90
N ARG A 478 -3.83 -17.01 36.97
CA ARG A 478 -4.34 -15.80 36.29
C ARG A 478 -5.55 -16.22 35.43
N LYS A 479 -6.72 -15.66 35.70
CA LYS A 479 -8.00 -15.98 35.00
C LYS A 479 -7.81 -15.71 33.49
N LYS A 480 -7.62 -16.77 32.69
CA LYS A 480 -7.43 -16.67 31.24
C LYS A 480 -8.82 -16.45 30.62
N THR A 481 -9.04 -15.27 30.05
CA THR A 481 -10.26 -14.97 29.28
C THR A 481 -10.38 -16.01 28.17
N ARG A 482 -11.46 -16.79 28.17
CA ARG A 482 -11.70 -17.85 27.18
C ARG A 482 -11.84 -17.19 25.82
N LYS A 483 -10.88 -17.40 24.93
CA LYS A 483 -10.98 -17.00 23.52
C LYS A 483 -12.10 -17.85 22.91
N GLU A 484 -13.18 -17.23 22.48
CA GLU A 484 -14.22 -17.93 21.74
C GLU A 484 -13.62 -18.49 20.45
N THR A 485 -13.89 -19.76 20.17
CA THR A 485 -13.40 -20.45 18.98
C THR A 485 -14.54 -21.22 18.35
N TYR A 486 -14.63 -21.12 17.03
CA TYR A 486 -15.60 -21.81 16.19
C TYR A 486 -15.04 -23.10 15.60
N SER A 487 -13.83 -23.53 15.99
CA SER A 487 -13.14 -24.66 15.36
C SER A 487 -13.98 -25.95 15.32
N SER A 488 -14.76 -26.22 16.36
CA SER A 488 -15.65 -27.40 16.40
C SER A 488 -16.82 -27.28 15.41
N TYR A 489 -17.37 -26.09 15.20
CA TYR A 489 -18.45 -25.83 14.25
C TYR A 489 -17.94 -25.83 12.82
N ILE A 490 -16.78 -25.22 12.57
CA ILE A 490 -16.08 -25.26 11.29
C ILE A 490 -15.83 -26.71 10.87
N TYR A 491 -15.35 -27.53 11.80
CA TYR A 491 -15.15 -28.96 11.54
C TYR A 491 -16.46 -29.70 11.23
N LYS A 492 -17.54 -29.44 11.97
CA LYS A 492 -18.86 -30.05 11.72
C LYS A 492 -19.41 -29.69 10.35
N VAL A 493 -19.33 -28.41 9.96
CA VAL A 493 -19.78 -27.95 8.63
C VAL A 493 -18.91 -28.57 7.55
N LEU A 494 -17.58 -28.63 7.72
CA LEU A 494 -16.69 -29.29 6.77
C LEU A 494 -17.10 -30.75 6.54
N LYS A 495 -17.42 -31.50 7.60
CA LYS A 495 -17.85 -32.90 7.47
C LYS A 495 -19.25 -33.07 6.88
N GLN A 496 -20.11 -32.06 6.94
CA GLN A 496 -21.41 -32.07 6.26
C GLN A 496 -21.26 -31.86 4.75
N VAL A 497 -20.33 -31.01 4.33
CA VAL A 497 -20.16 -30.65 2.90
C VAL A 497 -19.15 -31.58 2.21
N HIS A 498 -18.10 -32.02 2.91
CA HIS A 498 -17.04 -32.90 2.40
C HIS A 498 -16.58 -33.92 3.47
N PRO A 499 -17.28 -35.06 3.63
CA PRO A 499 -17.00 -36.05 4.67
C PRO A 499 -15.56 -36.59 4.70
N ASP A 500 -14.94 -36.73 3.52
CA ASP A 500 -13.61 -37.33 3.37
C ASP A 500 -12.46 -36.32 3.43
N THR A 501 -12.77 -35.02 3.53
CA THR A 501 -11.75 -33.96 3.60
C THR A 501 -11.33 -33.68 5.04
N GLY A 502 -10.01 -33.56 5.25
CA GLY A 502 -9.41 -33.09 6.50
C GLY A 502 -9.02 -31.61 6.41
N ILE A 503 -8.86 -30.94 7.54
CA ILE A 503 -8.43 -29.54 7.62
C ILE A 503 -7.18 -29.43 8.48
N SER A 504 -6.16 -28.73 7.97
CA SER A 504 -4.92 -28.48 8.73
C SER A 504 -5.14 -27.47 9.85
N ASN A 505 -4.30 -27.50 10.89
CA ASN A 505 -4.38 -26.53 11.99
C ASN A 505 -4.24 -25.07 11.51
N LYS A 506 -3.41 -24.82 10.49
CA LYS A 506 -3.24 -23.49 9.88
C LYS A 506 -4.51 -23.04 9.16
N ALA A 507 -5.13 -23.90 8.36
CA ALA A 507 -6.40 -23.62 7.70
C ALA A 507 -7.54 -23.41 8.71
N MET A 508 -7.58 -24.20 9.78
CA MET A 508 -8.54 -24.05 10.87
C MET A 508 -8.39 -22.69 11.58
N ALA A 509 -7.16 -22.23 11.83
CA ALA A 509 -6.90 -20.92 12.42
C ALA A 509 -7.39 -19.78 11.51
N ILE A 510 -7.17 -19.89 10.20
CA ILE A 510 -7.62 -18.91 9.21
C ILE A 510 -9.16 -18.87 9.16
N LEU A 511 -9.82 -20.02 9.04
CA LEU A 511 -11.29 -20.08 9.02
C LEU A 511 -11.90 -19.56 10.32
N ASN A 512 -11.29 -19.87 11.46
CA ASN A 512 -11.74 -19.33 12.74
C ASN A 512 -11.59 -17.81 12.80
N SER A 513 -10.49 -17.25 12.28
CA SER A 513 -10.32 -15.80 12.17
C SER A 513 -11.35 -15.17 11.23
N PHE A 514 -11.64 -15.85 10.11
CA PHE A 514 -12.62 -15.38 9.13
C PHE A 514 -14.03 -15.32 9.70
N VAL A 515 -14.47 -16.36 10.44
CA VAL A 515 -15.77 -16.36 11.11
C VAL A 515 -15.89 -15.21 12.12
N ASN A 516 -14.83 -14.93 12.88
CA ASN A 516 -14.82 -13.81 13.81
C ASN A 516 -14.90 -12.44 13.09
N ASP A 517 -14.14 -12.24 12.02
CA ASP A 517 -14.18 -10.99 11.25
C ASP A 517 -15.56 -10.76 10.61
N ILE A 518 -16.17 -11.79 10.02
CA ILE A 518 -17.53 -11.69 9.47
C ILE A 518 -18.56 -11.41 10.56
N PHE A 519 -18.45 -12.05 11.72
CA PHE A 519 -19.32 -11.78 12.87
C PHE A 519 -19.22 -10.33 13.33
N GLU A 520 -18.00 -9.82 13.54
CA GLU A 520 -17.76 -8.44 13.96
C GLU A 520 -18.32 -7.43 12.95
N ARG A 521 -18.11 -7.67 11.65
CA ARG A 521 -18.65 -6.81 10.58
C ARG A 521 -20.18 -6.81 10.54
N ILE A 522 -20.82 -7.97 10.68
CA ILE A 522 -22.29 -8.05 10.73
C ILE A 522 -22.82 -7.34 11.98
N ALA A 523 -22.17 -7.52 13.13
CA ALA A 523 -22.57 -6.88 14.38
C ALA A 523 -22.42 -5.35 14.32
N GLU A 524 -21.32 -4.85 13.78
CA GLU A 524 -21.08 -3.41 13.63
C GLU A 524 -22.09 -2.78 12.66
N GLU A 525 -22.33 -3.42 11.52
CA GLU A 525 -23.28 -2.90 10.53
C GLU A 525 -24.72 -2.96 11.05
N ALA A 526 -25.09 -4.01 11.79
CA ALA A 526 -26.41 -4.11 12.41
C ALA A 526 -26.60 -3.05 13.49
N SER A 527 -25.55 -2.73 14.25
CA SER A 527 -25.56 -1.64 15.24
C SER A 527 -25.75 -0.28 14.57
N ARG A 528 -25.09 -0.03 13.43
CA ARG A 528 -25.30 1.19 12.63
C ARG A 528 -26.72 1.29 12.08
N LEU A 529 -27.27 0.19 11.55
CA LEU A 529 -28.66 0.19 11.04
C LEU A 529 -29.68 0.43 12.16
N ALA A 530 -29.44 -0.10 13.36
CA ALA A 530 -30.28 0.18 14.53
C ALA A 530 -30.19 1.66 14.96
N SER A 531 -28.99 2.26 14.93
CA SER A 531 -28.81 3.68 15.27
C SER A 531 -29.44 4.61 14.23
N TYR A 532 -29.34 4.29 12.94
CA TYR A 532 -30.03 5.03 11.87
C TYR A 532 -31.55 5.00 12.00
N SER A 533 -32.10 3.86 12.42
CA SER A 533 -33.54 3.71 12.65
C SER A 533 -34.00 4.21 14.03
N LYS A 534 -33.10 4.83 14.82
CA LYS A 534 -33.33 5.34 16.19
C LYS A 534 -33.88 4.26 17.15
N LYS A 535 -33.51 3.00 16.94
CA LYS A 535 -33.89 1.88 17.81
C LYS A 535 -32.73 1.50 18.73
N SER A 536 -33.02 1.26 20.00
CA SER A 536 -32.05 0.76 20.99
C SER A 536 -31.84 -0.75 20.91
N THR A 537 -32.70 -1.47 20.18
CA THR A 537 -32.67 -2.94 20.05
C THR A 537 -32.43 -3.34 18.60
N ILE A 538 -31.43 -4.19 18.37
CA ILE A 538 -31.16 -4.81 17.07
C ILE A 538 -32.19 -5.94 16.85
N SER A 539 -33.02 -5.82 15.83
CA SER A 539 -33.99 -6.86 15.44
C SER A 539 -33.45 -7.76 14.32
N SER A 540 -34.18 -8.82 14.01
CA SER A 540 -33.85 -9.74 12.89
C SER A 540 -33.76 -9.00 11.56
N ARG A 541 -34.48 -7.89 11.37
CA ARG A 541 -34.43 -7.07 10.16
C ARG A 541 -33.07 -6.39 9.98
N GLU A 542 -32.51 -5.78 11.03
CA GLU A 542 -31.20 -5.14 10.95
C GLU A 542 -30.10 -6.19 10.73
N ILE A 543 -30.19 -7.36 11.35
CA ILE A 543 -29.26 -8.48 11.12
C ILE A 543 -29.33 -8.98 9.67
N GLN A 544 -30.53 -9.28 9.16
CA GLN A 544 -30.69 -9.78 7.77
C GLN A 544 -30.24 -8.74 6.73
N THR A 545 -30.49 -7.46 6.98
CA THR A 545 -30.04 -6.37 6.10
C THR A 545 -28.52 -6.27 6.13
N SER A 546 -27.90 -6.34 7.31
CA SER A 546 -26.43 -6.35 7.46
C SER A 546 -25.80 -7.53 6.73
N VAL A 547 -26.40 -8.72 6.79
CA VAL A 547 -25.92 -9.90 6.06
C VAL A 547 -25.95 -9.68 4.54
N ARG A 548 -26.97 -8.98 4.00
CA ARG A 548 -27.03 -8.63 2.56
C ARG A 548 -26.02 -7.55 2.16
N LEU A 549 -25.66 -6.66 3.08
CA LEU A 549 -24.65 -5.63 2.84
C LEU A 549 -23.22 -6.19 2.91
N ILE A 550 -22.98 -7.16 3.80
CA ILE A 550 -21.64 -7.72 4.06
C ILE A 550 -21.32 -8.95 3.19
N LEU A 551 -22.29 -9.82 2.89
CA LEU A 551 -22.07 -11.03 2.10
C LEU A 551 -22.57 -10.89 0.65
N PRO A 552 -21.82 -11.35 -0.36
CA PRO A 552 -22.20 -11.22 -1.76
C PRO A 552 -23.24 -12.26 -2.20
N GLY A 553 -24.14 -11.85 -3.11
CA GLY A 553 -24.95 -12.74 -3.96
C GLY A 553 -25.63 -13.90 -3.23
N GLU A 554 -25.44 -15.13 -3.73
CA GLU A 554 -26.03 -16.36 -3.20
C GLU A 554 -25.60 -16.68 -1.75
N LEU A 555 -24.43 -16.22 -1.31
CA LEU A 555 -23.94 -16.47 0.05
C LEU A 555 -24.80 -15.76 1.09
N SER A 556 -25.25 -14.53 0.80
CA SER A 556 -26.17 -13.80 1.69
C SER A 556 -27.52 -14.50 1.83
N LYS A 557 -28.05 -15.07 0.73
CA LYS A 557 -29.32 -15.80 0.72
C LYS A 557 -29.23 -17.07 1.55
N HIS A 558 -28.16 -17.84 1.38
CA HIS A 558 -27.91 -19.05 2.16
C HIS A 558 -27.72 -18.74 3.66
N ALA A 559 -26.94 -17.71 3.99
CA ALA A 559 -26.74 -17.28 5.37
C ALA A 559 -28.05 -16.84 6.05
N ILE A 560 -28.91 -16.08 5.36
CA ILE A 560 -30.23 -15.68 5.88
C ILE A 560 -31.14 -16.89 6.06
N SER A 561 -31.16 -17.81 5.09
CA SER A 561 -31.95 -19.05 5.16
C SER A 561 -31.55 -19.90 6.37
N GLU A 562 -30.26 -20.18 6.54
CA GLU A 562 -29.76 -21.00 7.66
C GLU A 562 -29.91 -20.28 9.02
N GLY A 563 -29.74 -18.97 9.05
CA GLY A 563 -30.02 -18.16 10.24
C GLY A 563 -31.49 -18.23 10.64
N THR A 564 -32.40 -18.09 9.68
CA THR A 564 -33.86 -18.16 9.91
C THR A 564 -34.26 -19.56 10.40
N LYS A 565 -33.76 -20.63 9.77
CA LYS A 565 -33.98 -22.01 10.23
C LYS A 565 -33.51 -22.22 11.66
N SER A 566 -32.34 -21.68 12.01
CA SER A 566 -31.77 -21.79 13.36
C SER A 566 -32.64 -21.08 14.40
N VAL A 567 -33.17 -19.89 14.10
CA VAL A 567 -34.10 -19.16 14.97
C VAL A 567 -35.40 -19.94 15.12
N THR A 568 -36.00 -20.43 14.03
CA THR A 568 -37.22 -21.25 14.08
C THR A 568 -37.03 -22.49 14.95
N LYS A 569 -35.89 -23.18 14.81
CA LYS A 569 -35.56 -24.35 15.63
C LYS A 569 -35.38 -24.00 17.11
N PHE A 570 -34.76 -22.88 17.41
CA PHE A 570 -34.61 -22.39 18.78
C PHE A 570 -35.97 -22.02 19.40
N SER A 571 -36.80 -21.26 18.68
CA SER A 571 -38.15 -20.88 19.11
C SER A 571 -39.08 -22.09 19.28
N ALA A 572 -38.99 -23.09 18.40
CA ALA A 572 -39.76 -24.33 18.52
C ALA A 572 -39.31 -25.22 19.69
N GLY A 573 -38.02 -25.20 20.04
CA GLY A 573 -37.48 -25.93 21.20
C GLY A 573 -37.74 -25.25 22.55
N ALA A 574 -38.06 -23.96 22.57
CA ALA A 574 -38.34 -23.19 23.79
C ALA A 574 -39.79 -23.32 24.30
N GLY A 575 -40.70 -23.92 23.52
CA GLY A 575 -42.10 -24.18 23.93
C GLY A 575 -42.32 -25.52 24.66
N GLY A 576 -41.24 -26.23 25.02
CA GLY A 576 -41.27 -27.55 25.68
C GLY A 576 -40.48 -27.59 26.98
N LYS A 577 -40.56 -26.53 27.79
CA LYS A 577 -40.17 -26.52 29.21
C LYS A 577 -41.16 -25.72 30.03
#